data_AF-A0A920A7F8-F1
#
_entry.id   AF-A0A920A7F8-F1
#
_cell.length_a   1.000
_cell.length_b   1.000
_cell.length_c   1.000
_cell.angle_alpha   90.00
_cell.angle_beta   90.00
_cell.angle_gamma   90.00
#
_symmetry.space_group_name_H-M   'P 1'
#
loop_
_entity.id
_entity.type
_entity.pdbx_description
1 polymer ?
#
loop_
_entity_poly.entity_id
_entity_poly.type
_entity_poly.pdbx_seq_one_letter_code
_entity_poly.pdbx_strand_id
1 'polypeptide(L)'
;MAPKSHVAVLQGGWSPEREISLISGQKCAEALQRSGYQVTQIDVDRDLAARLTELAPDVCFNALHGVGGEDGEVQGLLEVLAIPYTHSGVRASALAMDKHLSKKIFADAGLPVARSLLVMRGSCTDHPLDPPYVVKPVNQGPVSACKSFPKAQMSPDTLTGSGWGV
;
A
#
# COMPACT_ATOMS: atom_id res chain seq x y z
N MET A 1 21.27 -9.72 -30.45
CA MET A 1 20.19 -9.74 -29.43
C MET A 1 19.53 -8.38 -29.46
N ALA A 2 18.20 -8.31 -29.44
CA ALA A 2 17.52 -7.04 -29.19
C ALA A 2 18.00 -6.47 -27.83
N PRO A 3 18.11 -5.14 -27.69
CA PRO A 3 18.43 -4.55 -26.39
C PRO A 3 17.40 -5.04 -25.36
N LYS A 4 17.87 -5.48 -24.19
CA LYS A 4 16.97 -5.87 -23.10
C LYS A 4 16.30 -4.61 -22.56
N SER A 5 15.01 -4.72 -22.26
CA SER A 5 14.20 -3.58 -21.80
C SER A 5 14.81 -2.89 -20.58
N HIS A 6 14.61 -1.57 -20.53
CA HIS A 6 14.99 -0.72 -19.41
C HIS A 6 13.87 -0.68 -18.37
N VAL A 7 14.18 -1.20 -17.18
CA VAL A 7 13.26 -1.26 -16.05
C VAL A 7 13.61 -0.17 -15.04
N ALA A 8 12.66 0.71 -14.74
CA ALA A 8 12.76 1.60 -13.59
C ALA A 8 12.18 0.91 -12.35
N VAL A 9 12.97 0.72 -11.30
CA VAL A 9 12.50 0.17 -10.02
C VAL A 9 12.16 1.32 -9.09
N LEU A 10 10.87 1.47 -8.78
CA LEU A 10 10.36 2.51 -7.89
C LEU A 10 10.40 2.01 -6.45
N GLN A 11 11.11 2.71 -5.57
CA GLN A 11 11.31 2.32 -4.17
C GLN A 11 11.37 3.55 -3.24
N GLY A 12 11.48 3.34 -1.94
CA GLY A 12 11.45 4.40 -0.94
C GLY A 12 10.06 5.02 -0.82
N GLY A 13 9.93 6.31 -1.17
CA GLY A 13 8.73 7.10 -0.94
C GLY A 13 8.66 7.73 0.45
N TRP A 14 7.52 8.33 0.79
CA TRP A 14 7.28 9.06 2.05
C TRP A 14 6.35 8.30 3.01
N SER A 15 6.00 7.04 2.71
CA SER A 15 5.16 6.24 3.59
C SER A 15 5.94 5.83 4.86
N PRO A 16 5.27 5.52 5.98
CA PRO A 16 5.90 4.91 7.14
C PRO A 16 6.63 3.58 6.84
N GLU A 17 6.37 2.99 5.66
CA GLU A 17 6.91 1.71 5.19
C GLU A 17 8.10 1.89 4.24
N ARG A 18 8.63 3.11 4.13
CA ARG A 18 9.78 3.49 3.29
C ARG A 18 10.96 2.53 3.39
N GLU A 19 11.37 2.15 4.61
CA GLU A 19 12.52 1.25 4.80
C GLU A 19 12.28 -0.14 4.20
N ILE A 20 11.04 -0.64 4.31
CA ILE A 20 10.64 -1.93 3.73
C ILE A 20 10.65 -1.83 2.20
N SER A 21 10.18 -0.70 1.67
CA SER A 21 10.21 -0.37 0.25
C SER A 21 11.63 -0.32 -0.32
N LEU A 22 12.57 0.35 0.35
CA LEU A 22 13.99 0.38 -0.05
C LEU A 22 14.62 -1.02 -0.08
N ILE A 23 14.39 -1.83 0.96
CA ILE A 23 14.92 -3.20 1.03
C ILE A 23 14.34 -4.08 -0.09
N SER A 24 13.03 -3.98 -0.33
CA SER A 24 12.34 -4.76 -1.36
C SER A 24 12.82 -4.36 -2.76
N GLY A 25 12.86 -3.05 -3.04
CA GLY A 25 13.29 -2.51 -4.31
C GLY A 25 14.74 -2.88 -4.65
N GLN A 26 15.67 -2.80 -3.70
CA GLN A 26 17.06 -3.20 -3.91
C GLN A 26 17.16 -4.68 -4.31
N LYS A 27 16.45 -5.58 -3.63
CA LYS A 27 16.44 -7.01 -3.95
C LYS A 27 15.84 -7.30 -5.33
N CYS A 28 14.75 -6.60 -5.68
CA CYS A 28 14.13 -6.69 -7.00
C CYS A 28 15.08 -6.19 -8.10
N ALA A 29 15.74 -5.05 -7.89
CA ALA A 29 16.70 -4.47 -8.83
C ALA A 29 17.87 -5.43 -9.11
N GLU A 30 18.46 -6.02 -8.07
CA GLU A 30 19.53 -7.00 -8.23
C GLU A 30 19.08 -8.24 -9.01
N ALA A 31 17.85 -8.73 -8.77
CA ALA A 31 17.30 -9.87 -9.50
C ALA A 31 17.07 -9.55 -10.99
N LEU A 32 16.57 -8.36 -11.30
CA LEU A 32 16.39 -7.86 -12.67
C LEU A 32 17.75 -7.70 -13.37
N GLN A 33 18.75 -7.14 -12.69
CA GLN A 33 20.11 -7.01 -13.22
C GLN A 33 20.75 -8.37 -13.49
N ARG A 34 20.63 -9.36 -12.58
CA ARG A 34 21.09 -10.74 -12.80
C ARG A 34 20.38 -11.41 -13.99
N SER A 35 19.14 -11.01 -14.25
CA SER A 35 18.38 -11.45 -15.43
C SER A 35 18.77 -10.69 -16.70
N GLY A 36 19.68 -9.73 -16.60
CA GLY A 36 20.31 -8.95 -17.67
C GLY A 36 19.53 -7.73 -18.15
N TYR A 37 18.46 -7.32 -17.46
CA TYR A 37 17.76 -6.07 -17.80
C TYR A 37 18.66 -4.86 -17.50
N GLN A 38 18.46 -3.77 -18.25
CA GLN A 38 18.96 -2.46 -17.83
C GLN A 38 18.07 -1.98 -16.69
N VAL A 39 18.65 -1.59 -15.56
CA VAL A 39 17.87 -1.23 -14.36
C VAL A 39 18.31 0.12 -13.83
N THR A 40 17.35 1.01 -13.63
CA THR A 40 17.53 2.25 -12.86
C THR A 40 16.67 2.18 -11.61
N GLN A 41 17.30 2.32 -10.44
CA GLN A 41 16.55 2.45 -9.19
C GLN A 41 16.17 3.91 -8.97
N ILE A 42 14.93 4.15 -8.57
CA ILE A 42 14.38 5.46 -8.28
C ILE A 42 13.86 5.42 -6.85
N ASP A 43 14.58 6.07 -5.95
CA ASP A 43 13.99 6.50 -4.68
C ASP A 43 12.98 7.61 -5.00
N VAL A 44 11.71 7.31 -4.77
CA VAL A 44 10.58 8.12 -5.21
C VAL A 44 10.40 9.32 -4.31
N ASP A 45 10.32 10.49 -4.94
CA ASP A 45 9.93 11.75 -4.33
C ASP A 45 8.97 12.52 -5.26
N ARG A 46 8.62 13.76 -4.92
CA ARG A 46 7.62 14.57 -5.63
C ARG A 46 8.01 14.96 -7.06
N ASP A 47 9.26 14.74 -7.47
CA ASP A 47 9.75 15.00 -8.82
C ASP A 47 9.64 13.79 -9.77
N LEU A 48 9.03 12.68 -9.31
CA LEU A 48 8.96 11.41 -10.04
C LEU A 48 8.49 11.56 -11.50
N ALA A 49 7.49 12.41 -11.76
CA ALA A 49 6.97 12.62 -13.10
C ALA A 49 8.05 13.15 -14.08
N ALA A 50 8.83 14.14 -13.65
CA ALA A 50 9.91 14.71 -14.45
C ALA A 50 11.01 13.66 -14.68
N ARG A 51 11.40 12.94 -13.63
CA ARG A 51 12.43 11.89 -13.71
C ARG A 51 12.03 10.76 -14.64
N LEU A 52 10.77 10.30 -14.60
CA LEU A 52 10.28 9.26 -15.52
C LEU A 52 10.17 9.74 -16.95
N THR A 53 9.81 11.01 -17.16
CA THR A 53 9.75 11.61 -18.51
C THR A 53 11.15 11.70 -19.13
N GLU A 54 12.16 12.10 -18.35
CA GLU A 54 13.55 12.17 -18.80
C GLU A 54 14.16 10.78 -19.00
N LEU A 55 13.90 9.85 -18.08
CA LEU A 55 14.45 8.50 -18.12
C LEU A 55 13.82 7.64 -19.24
N ALA A 56 12.54 7.86 -19.52
CA ALA A 56 11.74 7.11 -20.50
C ALA A 56 11.93 5.58 -20.45
N PRO A 57 11.72 4.93 -19.28
CA PRO A 57 11.88 3.48 -19.16
C PRO A 57 10.80 2.72 -19.95
N ASP A 58 11.12 1.50 -20.38
CA ASP A 58 10.15 0.63 -21.06
C ASP A 58 9.06 0.12 -20.11
N VAL A 59 9.38 -0.01 -18.82
CA VAL A 59 8.46 -0.50 -17.78
C VAL A 59 8.92 -0.06 -16.38
N CYS A 60 7.96 0.22 -15.50
CA CYS A 60 8.20 0.44 -14.08
C CYS A 60 7.91 -0.82 -13.25
N PHE A 61 8.90 -1.25 -12.47
CA PHE A 61 8.69 -2.20 -11.38
C PHE A 61 8.34 -1.42 -10.12
N ASN A 62 7.09 -1.50 -9.67
CA ASN A 62 6.64 -0.82 -8.46
C ASN A 62 6.99 -1.63 -7.21
N ALA A 63 8.00 -1.21 -6.46
CA ALA A 63 8.40 -1.80 -5.19
C ALA A 63 8.08 -0.88 -3.99
N LEU A 64 7.19 0.10 -4.18
CA LEU A 64 6.69 0.96 -3.10
C LEU A 64 5.74 0.18 -2.17
N HIS A 65 5.71 0.57 -0.89
CA HIS A 65 4.83 0.01 0.13
C HIS A 65 4.01 1.12 0.79
N GLY A 66 2.76 0.81 1.11
CA GLY A 66 1.80 1.70 1.76
C GLY A 66 1.27 2.81 0.85
N VAL A 67 0.88 3.92 1.49
CA VAL A 67 0.31 5.11 0.84
C VAL A 67 1.29 5.69 -0.18
N GLY A 68 0.80 6.05 -1.36
CA GLY A 68 1.59 6.48 -2.51
C GLY A 68 2.04 5.32 -3.41
N GLY A 69 2.15 4.09 -2.89
CA GLY A 69 2.65 2.92 -3.63
C GLY A 69 1.58 1.91 -4.00
N GLU A 70 0.66 1.64 -3.08
CA GLU A 70 -0.30 0.53 -3.17
C GLU A 70 -1.76 1.00 -3.22
N ASP A 71 -2.00 2.31 -3.15
CA ASP A 71 -3.32 2.94 -3.04
C ASP A 71 -3.84 3.53 -4.36
N GLY A 72 -3.08 3.39 -5.45
CA GLY A 72 -3.45 3.89 -6.77
C GLY A 72 -2.79 5.22 -7.16
N GLU A 73 -2.09 5.91 -6.26
CA GLU A 73 -1.47 7.20 -6.57
C GLU A 73 -0.39 7.09 -7.65
N VAL A 74 0.66 6.28 -7.42
CA VAL A 74 1.74 6.08 -8.40
C VAL A 74 1.23 5.43 -9.67
N GLN A 75 0.26 4.51 -9.56
CA GLN A 75 -0.38 3.89 -10.72
C GLN A 75 -1.05 4.95 -11.59
N GLY A 76 -1.76 5.90 -10.99
CA GLY A 76 -2.40 7.00 -11.71
C GLY A 76 -1.40 7.85 -12.49
N LEU A 77 -0.24 8.14 -11.89
CA LEU A 77 0.84 8.82 -12.59
C LEU A 77 1.35 8.00 -13.78
N LEU A 78 1.57 6.70 -13.60
CA LEU A 78 2.08 5.81 -14.65
C LEU A 78 1.09 5.64 -15.80
N GLU A 79 -0.22 5.61 -15.53
CA GLU A 79 -1.28 5.66 -16.55
C GLU A 79 -1.21 6.96 -17.36
N VAL A 80 -1.05 8.12 -16.70
CA VAL A 80 -0.93 9.42 -17.38
C VAL A 80 0.30 9.48 -18.27
N LEU A 81 1.42 8.94 -17.81
CA LEU A 81 2.67 8.87 -18.59
C LEU A 81 2.67 7.74 -19.63
N ALA A 82 1.63 6.89 -19.65
CA ALA A 82 1.53 5.70 -20.49
C ALA A 82 2.74 4.75 -20.36
N ILE A 83 3.31 4.64 -19.15
CA ILE A 83 4.44 3.75 -18.85
C ILE A 83 3.87 2.44 -18.29
N PRO A 84 4.12 1.27 -18.92
CA PRO A 84 3.71 -0.02 -18.38
C PRO A 84 4.27 -0.24 -16.97
N TYR A 85 3.54 -0.94 -16.10
CA TYR A 85 4.01 -1.22 -14.74
C TYR A 85 3.52 -2.55 -14.19
N THR A 86 4.26 -3.06 -13.21
CA THR A 86 3.91 -4.29 -12.47
C THR A 86 2.80 -4.06 -11.45
N HIS A 87 2.10 -5.13 -11.06
CA HIS A 87 1.00 -5.17 -10.07
C HIS A 87 -0.37 -4.75 -10.62
N SER A 88 -1.26 -4.33 -9.74
CA SER A 88 -2.64 -3.95 -10.02
C SER A 88 -2.73 -2.52 -10.54
N GLY A 89 -3.74 -2.25 -11.37
CA GLY A 89 -4.04 -0.89 -11.82
C GLY A 89 -4.76 -0.03 -10.78
N VAL A 90 -4.92 1.26 -11.09
CA VAL A 90 -5.41 2.32 -10.17
C VAL A 90 -6.63 1.87 -9.33
N ARG A 91 -7.70 1.43 -9.99
CA ARG A 91 -8.95 1.07 -9.31
C ARG A 91 -8.78 -0.11 -8.36
N ALA A 92 -8.04 -1.14 -8.78
CA ALA A 92 -7.83 -2.33 -7.98
C ALA A 92 -6.97 -2.00 -6.74
N SER A 93 -5.90 -1.22 -6.91
CA SER A 93 -5.05 -0.74 -5.81
C SER A 93 -5.84 0.09 -4.80
N ALA A 94 -6.57 1.11 -5.25
CA ALA A 94 -7.36 1.98 -4.37
C ALA A 94 -8.43 1.21 -3.57
N LEU A 95 -9.15 0.30 -4.22
CA LEU A 95 -10.17 -0.51 -3.55
C LEU A 95 -9.56 -1.52 -2.57
N ALA A 96 -8.44 -2.15 -2.92
CA ALA A 96 -7.74 -3.12 -2.09
C ALA A 96 -7.16 -2.47 -0.82
N MET A 97 -6.65 -1.25 -0.92
CA MET A 97 -6.09 -0.51 0.21
C MET A 97 -7.17 -0.16 1.24
N ASP A 98 -8.39 0.16 0.79
CA ASP A 98 -9.54 0.41 1.68
C ASP A 98 -10.19 -0.91 2.14
N LYS A 99 -9.90 -1.30 3.40
CA LYS A 99 -10.43 -2.53 4.00
C LYS A 99 -11.95 -2.53 4.16
N HIS A 100 -12.58 -1.37 4.28
CA HIS A 100 -14.04 -1.29 4.39
C HIS A 100 -14.69 -1.57 3.03
N LEU A 101 -14.22 -0.90 1.99
CA LEU A 101 -14.70 -1.09 0.62
C LEU A 101 -14.35 -2.48 0.09
N SER A 102 -13.13 -2.96 0.29
CA SER A 102 -12.71 -4.33 -0.06
C SER A 102 -13.66 -5.38 0.51
N LYS A 103 -14.00 -5.28 1.81
CA LYS A 103 -14.91 -6.24 2.45
C LYS A 103 -16.32 -6.18 1.89
N LYS A 104 -16.83 -4.99 1.56
CA LYS A 104 -18.14 -4.84 0.90
C LYS A 104 -18.15 -5.55 -0.44
N ILE A 105 -17.13 -5.29 -1.28
CA ILE A 105 -17.00 -5.92 -2.60
C ILE A 105 -16.91 -7.45 -2.47
N PHE A 106 -16.12 -7.95 -1.51
CA PHE A 106 -16.01 -9.39 -1.27
C PHE A 106 -17.34 -10.01 -0.81
N ALA A 107 -18.04 -9.37 0.12
CA ALA A 107 -19.35 -9.85 0.59
C ALA A 107 -20.38 -9.86 -0.54
N ASP A 108 -20.45 -8.81 -1.35
CA ASP A 108 -21.34 -8.70 -2.51
C ASP A 108 -21.04 -9.79 -3.55
N ALA A 109 -19.78 -10.20 -3.67
CA ALA A 109 -19.34 -11.32 -4.52
C ALA A 109 -19.54 -12.71 -3.87
N GLY A 110 -20.11 -12.80 -2.67
CA GLY A 110 -20.34 -14.06 -1.96
C GLY A 110 -19.09 -14.66 -1.29
N LEU A 111 -18.00 -13.90 -1.16
CA LEU A 111 -16.79 -14.36 -0.47
C LEU A 111 -16.94 -14.20 1.05
N PRO A 112 -16.39 -15.12 1.85
CA PRO A 112 -16.44 -15.02 3.31
C PRO A 112 -15.63 -13.82 3.79
N VAL A 113 -16.26 -12.95 4.57
CA VAL A 113 -15.62 -11.80 5.21
C VAL A 113 -15.86 -11.82 6.72
N ALA A 114 -14.85 -11.39 7.48
CA ALA A 114 -14.99 -11.26 8.93
C ALA A 114 -15.96 -10.10 9.27
N ARG A 115 -16.91 -10.36 10.18
CA ARG A 115 -17.80 -9.33 10.74
C ARG A 115 -16.96 -8.17 11.26
N SER A 116 -17.29 -6.95 10.84
CA SER A 116 -16.60 -5.75 11.30
C SER A 116 -17.53 -4.54 11.33
N LEU A 117 -17.19 -3.58 12.18
CA LEU A 117 -17.82 -2.26 12.24
C LEU A 117 -16.81 -1.20 11.82
N LEU A 118 -17.30 -0.18 11.12
CA LEU A 118 -16.54 1.04 10.88
C LEU A 118 -16.77 1.98 12.06
N VAL A 119 -15.69 2.40 12.72
CA VAL A 119 -15.75 3.26 13.90
C VAL A 119 -14.97 4.52 13.60
N MET A 120 -15.61 5.67 13.78
CA MET A 120 -14.95 6.96 13.66
C MET A 120 -14.18 7.24 14.94
N ARG A 121 -13.04 7.92 14.84
CA ARG A 121 -12.27 8.29 16.04
C ARG A 121 -13.15 9.11 16.99
N GLY A 122 -13.13 8.75 18.27
CA GLY A 122 -13.91 9.43 19.31
C GLY A 122 -15.42 9.15 19.28
N SER A 123 -15.92 8.34 18.34
CA SER A 123 -17.36 8.06 18.25
C SER A 123 -17.84 6.99 19.23
N CYS A 124 -16.93 6.36 19.97
CA CYS A 124 -17.26 5.38 20.99
C CYS A 124 -16.28 5.48 22.15
N THR A 125 -16.79 5.44 23.37
CA THR A 125 -16.01 5.44 24.63
C THR A 125 -15.94 4.05 25.27
N ASP A 126 -16.60 3.04 24.68
CA ASP A 126 -16.63 1.66 25.16
C ASP A 126 -16.36 0.68 24.00
N HIS A 127 -16.42 -0.63 24.24
CA HIS A 127 -16.22 -1.66 23.23
C HIS A 127 -17.28 -1.58 22.11
N PRO A 128 -16.88 -1.38 20.84
CA PRO A 128 -17.83 -1.36 19.72
C PRO A 128 -18.33 -2.76 19.34
N LEU A 129 -17.65 -3.81 19.79
CA LEU A 129 -17.97 -5.22 19.55
C LEU A 129 -17.67 -6.02 20.81
N ASP A 130 -18.42 -7.10 21.03
CA ASP A 130 -18.07 -8.08 22.06
C ASP A 130 -16.66 -8.64 21.80
N PRO A 131 -15.74 -8.57 22.78
CA PRO A 131 -14.42 -9.17 22.64
C PRO A 131 -14.49 -10.72 22.46
N PRO A 132 -13.54 -11.34 21.73
CA PRO A 132 -12.35 -10.71 21.18
C PRO A 132 -12.55 -10.07 19.81
N TYR A 133 -11.91 -8.93 19.57
CA TYR A 133 -11.86 -8.29 18.25
C TYR A 133 -10.50 -7.67 17.95
N VAL A 134 -10.29 -7.33 16.67
CA VAL A 134 -9.10 -6.63 16.19
C VAL A 134 -9.52 -5.28 15.60
N VAL A 135 -8.84 -4.21 16.01
CA VAL A 135 -8.97 -2.88 15.41
C VAL A 135 -7.83 -2.69 14.42
N LYS A 136 -8.15 -2.18 13.22
CA LYS A 136 -7.17 -1.85 12.17
C LYS A 136 -7.57 -0.53 11.49
N PRO A 137 -6.61 0.30 11.07
CA PRO A 137 -6.91 1.42 10.18
C PRO A 137 -7.49 0.93 8.85
N VAL A 138 -8.37 1.75 8.26
CA VAL A 138 -9.05 1.43 7.00
C VAL A 138 -8.04 1.26 5.86
N ASN A 139 -7.09 2.18 5.73
CA ASN A 139 -6.23 2.37 4.55
C ASN A 139 -4.72 2.37 4.86
N GLN A 140 -4.26 1.66 5.89
CA GLN A 140 -2.82 1.53 6.20
C GLN A 140 -2.39 0.06 6.33
N GLY A 141 -1.12 -0.23 6.07
CA GLY A 141 -0.64 -1.58 5.78
C GLY A 141 0.68 -2.00 6.41
N PRO A 142 0.86 -1.91 7.75
CA PRO A 142 1.33 -3.16 8.38
C PRO A 142 0.47 -3.65 9.54
N VAL A 143 0.66 -4.93 9.86
CA VAL A 143 0.04 -5.62 11.00
C VAL A 143 0.33 -4.91 12.34
N SER A 144 1.40 -4.10 12.41
CA SER A 144 1.71 -3.25 13.57
C SER A 144 0.62 -2.22 13.90
N ALA A 145 -0.21 -1.85 12.92
CA ALA A 145 -1.38 -1.02 13.15
C ALA A 145 -2.60 -1.78 13.70
N CYS A 146 -2.49 -3.10 13.87
CA CYS A 146 -3.56 -3.94 14.40
C CYS A 146 -3.45 -4.07 15.92
N LYS A 147 -4.55 -3.84 16.65
CA LYS A 147 -4.62 -4.13 18.09
C LYS A 147 -5.70 -5.16 18.38
N SER A 148 -5.35 -6.19 19.14
CA SER A 148 -6.29 -7.19 19.64
C SER A 148 -6.81 -6.78 21.02
N PHE A 149 -8.10 -7.00 21.23
CA PHE A 149 -8.77 -6.77 22.51
C PHE A 149 -9.34 -8.10 23.01
N PRO A 150 -8.74 -8.73 24.03
CA PRO A 150 -9.24 -9.96 24.62
C PRO A 150 -10.39 -9.71 25.60
N LYS A 151 -11.13 -10.77 25.96
CA LYS A 151 -12.34 -10.72 26.81
C LYS A 151 -12.21 -10.05 28.18
N ALA A 152 -11.00 -9.92 28.72
CA ALA A 152 -10.77 -9.39 30.05
C ALA A 152 -10.25 -7.94 30.09
N GLN A 153 -10.09 -7.28 28.93
CA GLN A 153 -9.54 -5.93 28.86
C GLN A 153 -10.65 -4.88 28.97
N MET A 154 -10.45 -3.84 29.79
CA MET A 154 -11.34 -2.66 29.85
C MET A 154 -11.30 -1.85 28.55
N SER A 155 -12.33 -1.01 28.34
CA SER A 155 -12.51 -0.16 27.16
C SER A 155 -11.20 0.47 26.65
N PRO A 156 -10.95 0.46 25.33
CA PRO A 156 -9.70 0.99 24.81
C PRO A 156 -9.66 2.53 24.84
N ASP A 157 -8.72 3.11 25.61
CA ASP A 157 -8.26 4.51 25.44
C ASP A 157 -7.75 4.81 24.01
N THR A 158 -7.55 3.76 23.22
CA THR A 158 -7.01 3.83 21.85
C THR A 158 -8.01 4.31 20.80
N LEU A 159 -9.32 4.33 21.08
CA LEU A 159 -10.31 4.91 20.16
C LEU A 159 -10.41 6.44 20.23
N THR A 160 -9.75 7.06 21.23
CA THR A 160 -9.72 8.51 21.46
C THR A 160 -8.32 9.11 21.32
N GLY A 161 -7.25 8.30 21.39
CA GLY A 161 -5.86 8.77 21.31
C GLY A 161 -5.44 9.35 19.95
N SER A 162 -4.54 10.34 19.97
CA SER A 162 -4.07 11.08 18.78
C SER A 162 -3.19 10.25 17.82
N GLY A 163 -2.52 9.20 18.31
CA GLY A 163 -1.64 8.33 17.51
C GLY A 163 -2.34 7.32 16.59
N TRP A 164 -3.66 7.41 16.42
CA TRP A 164 -4.45 6.57 15.51
C TRP A 164 -4.81 7.32 14.22
N GLY A 165 -5.26 6.62 13.17
CA GLY A 165 -5.81 7.09 11.87
C GLY A 165 -5.76 8.58 11.49
N VAL A 166 -4.84 8.92 10.59
CA VAL A 166 -5.13 9.89 9.51
C VAL A 166 -5.62 9.09 8.31
#